data_AF-Q1PJB9-F1
#
_entry.id   AF-Q1PJB9-F1
#
_cell.length_a   1.000
_cell.length_b   1.000
_cell.length_c   1.000
_cell.angle_alpha   90.00
_cell.angle_beta   90.00
_cell.angle_gamma   90.00
#
_symmetry.space_group_name_H-M   'P 1'
#
loop_
_entity.id
_entity.type
_entity.pdbx_description
1 polymer ?
#
loop_
_entity_poly.entity_id
_entity_poly.type
_entity_poly.pdbx_seq_one_letter_code
_entity_poly.pdbx_strand_id
1 'polypeptide(L)' 'MVPNLIGAMCAITWHIYDNQDPLYGLVTLQGIFTLIGNSTLALASFTIFKNKETYE' A
#
# COMPACT_ATOMS: atom_id res chain seq x y z
N MET A 1 3.41 -0.60 -9.10
CA MET A 1 3.34 -1.01 -7.68
C MET A 1 2.63 -2.34 -7.42
N VAL A 2 2.02 -2.98 -8.42
CA VAL A 2 1.28 -4.25 -8.26
C VAL A 2 2.04 -5.34 -7.47
N PRO A 3 3.35 -5.57 -7.65
CA PRO A 3 4.08 -6.59 -6.88
C PRO A 3 4.13 -6.30 -5.37
N ASN A 4 4.25 -5.02 -5.00
CA ASN A 4 4.33 -4.61 -3.59
C ASN A 4 2.97 -4.73 -2.89
N LEU A 5 1.88 -4.52 -3.63
CA LEU A 5 0.51 -4.71 -3.14
C LEU A 5 0.18 -6.20 -2.94
N ILE A 6 0.56 -7.04 -3.90
CA ILE A 6 0.34 -8.50 -3.81
C ILE A 6 1.13 -9.10 -2.63
N GLY A 7 2.38 -8.66 -2.42
CA GLY A 7 3.18 -9.09 -1.26
C GLY A 7 2.55 -8.71 0.07
N ALA A 8 2.04 -7.47 0.20
CA ALA A 8 1.34 -7.02 1.40
C ALA A 8 0.06 -7.83 1.66
N MET A 9 -0.73 -8.11 0.62
CA MET A 9 -1.95 -8.94 0.75
C MET A 9 -1.64 -10.38 1.15
N CYS A 10 -0.56 -10.96 0.63
CA CYS A 10 -0.12 -12.31 0.99
C CYS A 10 0.29 -12.40 2.48
N ALA A 11 1.05 -11.41 2.98
CA ALA A 11 1.42 -11.31 4.39
C ALA A 11 0.21 -11.09 5.32
N ILE A 12 -0.74 -10.22 4.92
CA ILE A 12 -2.00 -10.00 5.63
C ILE A 12 -2.82 -11.29 5.70
N THR A 13 -2.87 -12.06 4.61
CA THR A 13 -3.61 -13.33 4.58
C THR A 13 -3.02 -14.33 5.58
N TRP A 14 -1.68 -14.47 5.63
CA TRP A 14 -1.04 -15.33 6.62
C TRP A 14 -1.33 -14.87 8.06
N HIS A 15 -1.24 -13.57 8.34
CA HIS A 15 -1.59 -13.00 9.66
C HIS A 15 -3.10 -13.00 9.98
N ILE A 16 -3.98 -13.28 9.03
CA ILE A 16 -5.43 -13.43 9.29
C ILE A 16 -5.73 -14.85 9.79
N TYR A 17 -5.00 -15.85 9.28
CA TYR A 17 -5.26 -17.26 9.57
C TYR A 17 -4.38 -17.86 10.68
N ASP A 18 -3.17 -17.34 10.89
CA ASP A 18 -2.15 -17.97 11.76
C ASP A 18 -1.76 -17.11 12.97
N ASN A 19 -2.45 -15.98 13.17
CA ASN A 19 -2.08 -14.98 14.16
C ASN A 19 -2.94 -15.10 15.42
N GLN A 20 -2.33 -14.81 16.57
CA GLN A 20 -3.06 -14.79 17.84
C GLN A 20 -4.04 -13.62 17.86
N ASP A 21 -5.25 -13.82 18.43
CA ASP A 21 -6.31 -12.82 18.52
C ASP A 21 -5.86 -11.38 18.88
N PRO A 22 -4.93 -11.15 19.85
CA PRO A 22 -4.49 -9.79 20.18
C PRO A 22 -3.68 -9.09 19.07
N LEU A 23 -3.07 -9.81 18.13
CA LEU A 23 -2.22 -9.24 17.08
C LEU A 23 -2.99 -8.85 15.82
N TYR A 24 -4.30 -9.11 15.74
CA TYR A 24 -5.13 -8.80 14.56
C TYR A 24 -5.10 -7.30 14.19
N GLY A 25 -4.94 -6.41 15.17
CA GLY A 25 -4.84 -4.96 14.94
C GLY A 25 -3.64 -4.55 14.08
N LEU A 26 -2.53 -5.32 14.10
CA LEU A 26 -1.37 -5.02 13.25
C LEU A 26 -1.68 -5.20 11.77
N VAL A 27 -2.56 -6.15 11.42
CA VAL A 27 -2.98 -6.40 10.04
C VAL A 27 -3.76 -5.21 9.48
N THR A 28 -4.65 -4.64 10.30
CA THR A 28 -5.40 -3.44 9.94
C THR A 28 -4.47 -2.25 9.75
N LEU A 29 -3.49 -2.06 10.64
CA LEU A 29 -2.47 -1.03 10.54
C LEU A 29 -1.63 -1.18 9.25
N GLN A 30 -1.22 -2.42 8.92
CA GLN A 30 -0.48 -2.74 7.71
C GLN A 30 -1.29 -2.40 6.44
N GLY A 31 -2.59 -2.72 6.44
CA GLY A 31 -3.51 -2.34 5.36
C GLY A 31 -3.58 -0.82 5.18
N ILE A 32 -3.67 -0.07 6.28
CA ILE A 32 -3.70 1.40 6.27
C ILE A 32 -2.40 1.98 5.67
N PHE A 33 -1.23 1.52 6.14
CA PHE A 33 0.05 1.98 5.60
C PHE A 33 0.21 1.66 4.11
N THR A 34 -0.28 0.51 3.68
CA THR A 34 -0.27 0.11 2.26
C THR A 34 -1.14 1.05 1.42
N LEU A 35 -2.33 1.41 1.91
CA LEU A 35 -3.21 2.36 1.22
C LEU A 35 -2.56 3.73 1.11
N ILE A 36 -2.05 4.28 2.22
CA ILE A 36 -1.39 5.59 2.26
C ILE A 36 -0.18 5.63 1.32
N GLY A 37 0.67 4.60 1.34
CA GLY A 37 1.86 4.52 0.49
C GLY A 37 1.51 4.50 -1.00
N ASN A 38 0.51 3.72 -1.41
CA ASN A 38 0.05 3.68 -2.80
C ASN A 38 -0.61 4.98 -3.23
N SER A 39 -1.44 5.60 -2.38
CA SER A 39 -2.04 6.92 -2.66
C SER A 39 -0.97 7.99 -2.83
N THR A 40 0.07 7.98 -1.99
CA THR A 40 1.20 8.91 -2.09
C THR A 40 1.95 8.72 -3.41
N LEU A 41 2.22 7.48 -3.81
CA LEU A 41 2.91 7.23 -5.08
C LEU A 41 2.04 7.59 -6.29
N ALA A 42 0.74 7.37 -6.22
CA ALA A 42 -0.20 7.79 -7.27
C ALA A 42 -0.20 9.31 -7.43
N LEU A 43 -0.25 10.06 -6.31
CA LEU A 43 -0.15 11.52 -6.33
C LEU A 43 1.20 12.01 -6.85
N ALA A 44 2.30 11.37 -6.46
CA ALA A 44 3.63 11.70 -6.96
C ALA A 44 3.73 11.48 -8.48
N SER A 45 3.23 10.33 -8.96
CA SER A 45 3.21 10.01 -10.40
C SER A 45 2.33 10.99 -11.19
N PHE A 46 1.15 11.34 -10.64
CA PHE A 46 0.26 12.34 -11.24
C PHE A 46 0.90 13.73 -11.28
N THR A 47 1.57 14.13 -10.20
CA THR A 47 2.30 15.40 -10.15
C THR A 47 3.42 15.43 -11.17
N ILE A 48 4.21 14.37 -11.30
CA ILE A 48 5.27 14.26 -12.31
C ILE A 48 4.67 14.35 -13.72
N PHE A 49 3.58 13.61 -13.99
CA PHE A 49 2.90 13.65 -15.28
C PHE A 49 2.42 15.07 -15.64
N LYS A 50 1.75 15.75 -14.70
CA LYS A 50 1.26 17.12 -14.91
C LYS A 50 2.41 18.13 -15.12
N ASN A 51 3.51 17.99 -14.39
CA ASN A 51 4.68 18.85 -14.59
C ASN A 51 5.39 18.55 -15.91
N LYS A 52 5.37 17.30 -16.39
CA LYS A 52 5.95 16.94 -17.70
C LYS A 52 5.30 17.69 -18.86
N GLU A 53 3.99 17.95 -18.75
CA GLU A 53 3.21 18.74 -19.72
C GLU A 53 3.56 20.23 -19.74
N THR A 54 4.29 20.74 -18.73
CA THR A 54 4.77 22.14 -18.66
C THR A 54 6.15 22.33 -19.30
N TYR A 55 6.84 21.23 -19.66
CA TYR A 55 8.19 21.27 -20.26
C TYR A 55 8.23 20.94 -21.76
N GLU A 56 7.07 20.68 -22.39
CA GLU A 56 6.92 20.58 -23.86
C GLU A 56 6.20 21.82 -24.39
#